data_AF-A0A2E5E986-F1
#
_entry.id   AF-A0A2E5E986-F1
#
_cell.length_a   1.000
_cell.length_b   1.000
_cell.length_c   1.000
_cell.angle_alpha   90.00
_cell.angle_beta   90.00
_cell.angle_gamma   90.00
#
_symmetry.space_group_name_H-M   'P 1'
#
loop_
_entity.id
_entity.type
_entity.pdbx_description
1 polymer ?
#
loop_
_entity_poly.entity_id
_entity_poly.type
_entity_poly.pdbx_seq_one_letter_code
_entity_poly.pdbx_strand_id
1 'polypeptide(L)'
;MKFVSTHRPNQLNWILGLFVVMFMTLMPAERSQAQLSAVAQAMEPEYFTRDLLIFIEGLDLDETQAVIAEAIFDDYEMQFDAGKLLMEQEIEALTNEIKAMKGQGQQDKILEMVVMPIQDWLVRREELNSQLIENVKIILIPEQQELWTAFNRRLYREKKLDDGKFSGERVDLFIIARDTNVDSQIEPAKQIMDDYAMQLDQALHARQRLIEGEDTSLLDSLQNRTNNPSVDIDVKKKIIEHRIKVRNINDLYREEIAAVLDPEKADAFRTETLRRAYPKIYRTTNAERVFDEALATYDPAGGGEGPGPKADKQTYDAIWSLYGEFLGQMALINDKLYAITRSSEPETQRARLENQIRRSNGEQVERPQNPLTELQQEKRELESEYLKRLRDLLGDDAFFELNGTRRYDDRSYVSPEGDGNKETILKLTNPGGQATKRGTKEKKPDKRPDAPKNLGNGAGIDRPGNSQDD
;
A
#
# COMPACT_ATOMS: atom_id res chain seq x y z
N MET A 1 -34.03 -2.55 25.25
CA MET A 1 -32.96 -1.91 26.05
C MET A 1 -32.14 -1.04 25.12
N LYS A 2 -32.08 0.27 25.32
CA LYS A 2 -31.25 1.18 24.51
C LYS A 2 -29.83 1.15 25.07
N PHE A 3 -28.90 0.52 24.36
CA PHE A 3 -27.48 0.60 24.69
C PHE A 3 -26.96 1.98 24.25
N VAL A 4 -26.49 2.75 25.22
CA VAL A 4 -25.77 4.00 25.00
C VAL A 4 -24.33 3.62 24.69
N SER A 5 -23.95 3.63 23.42
CA SER A 5 -22.55 3.56 23.00
C SER A 5 -21.84 4.85 23.42
N THR A 6 -21.05 4.78 24.49
CA THR A 6 -20.11 5.85 24.84
C THR A 6 -18.88 5.74 23.96
N HIS A 7 -18.95 6.31 22.76
CA HIS A 7 -17.76 6.54 21.93
C HIS A 7 -16.80 7.48 22.68
N ARG A 8 -15.63 6.97 23.08
CA ARG A 8 -14.46 7.78 23.50
C ARG A 8 -13.47 7.87 22.32
N PRO A 9 -13.63 8.81 21.37
CA PRO A 9 -12.61 9.05 20.37
C PRO A 9 -11.45 9.77 21.08
N ASN A 10 -10.25 9.15 21.11
CA ASN A 10 -8.92 9.71 21.43
C ASN A 10 -8.06 8.88 22.43
N GLN A 11 -8.58 7.80 23.03
CA GLN A 11 -7.76 6.94 23.91
C GLN A 11 -6.71 6.13 23.12
N LEU A 12 -7.06 5.65 21.92
CA LEU A 12 -6.17 4.87 21.05
C LEU A 12 -4.89 5.63 20.66
N ASN A 13 -5.01 6.91 20.29
CA ASN A 13 -3.86 7.77 19.95
C ASN A 13 -2.97 8.09 21.15
N TRP A 14 -3.53 8.13 22.36
CA TRP A 14 -2.79 8.42 23.58
C TRP A 14 -1.96 7.21 24.04
N ILE A 15 -2.51 5.99 23.93
CA ILE A 15 -1.84 4.74 24.32
C ILE A 15 -0.82 4.29 23.27
N LEU A 16 -1.12 4.40 21.97
CA LEU A 16 -0.09 4.29 20.93
C LEU A 16 1.04 5.29 21.19
N GLY A 17 0.72 6.51 21.61
CA GLY A 17 1.69 7.51 22.05
C GLY A 17 2.53 7.06 23.25
N LEU A 18 1.91 6.46 24.27
CA LEU A 18 2.59 6.01 25.50
C LEU A 18 3.47 4.77 25.27
N PHE A 19 2.97 3.81 24.47
CA PHE A 19 3.73 2.64 24.00
C PHE A 19 4.91 3.08 23.13
N VAL A 20 4.68 3.98 22.15
CA VAL A 20 5.73 4.55 21.30
C VAL A 20 6.75 5.32 22.12
N VAL A 21 6.35 6.11 23.13
CA VAL A 21 7.28 6.85 24.00
C VAL A 21 8.09 5.91 24.91
N MET A 22 7.50 4.84 25.44
CA MET A 22 8.26 3.83 26.21
C MET A 22 9.22 3.03 25.31
N PHE A 23 8.78 2.59 24.13
CA PHE A 23 9.62 1.88 23.17
C PHE A 23 10.74 2.77 22.59
N MET A 24 10.45 4.03 22.27
CA MET A 24 11.44 4.99 21.73
C MET A 24 12.50 5.42 22.77
N THR A 25 12.21 5.33 24.07
CA THR A 25 13.21 5.66 25.11
C THR A 25 14.12 4.48 25.47
N LEU A 26 13.77 3.27 25.06
CA LEU A 26 14.52 2.04 25.35
C LEU A 26 15.21 1.45 24.10
N MET A 27 14.81 1.83 22.88
CA MET A 27 15.37 1.31 21.63
C MET A 27 15.86 2.43 20.68
N PRO A 28 16.93 2.21 19.90
CA PRO A 28 17.39 3.19 18.90
C PRO A 28 16.32 3.42 17.81
N ALA A 29 16.13 4.69 17.42
CA ALA A 29 14.99 5.21 16.67
C ALA A 29 14.68 4.54 15.30
N GLU A 30 15.63 3.87 14.66
CA GLU A 30 15.40 3.15 13.39
C GLU A 30 14.82 1.72 13.59
N ARG A 31 14.83 1.17 14.81
CA ARG A 31 14.36 -0.19 15.10
C ARG A 31 12.86 -0.29 15.41
N SER A 32 12.19 0.84 15.66
CA SER A 32 10.81 0.90 16.15
C SER A 32 9.73 0.79 15.05
N GLN A 33 9.97 1.27 13.82
CA GLN A 33 8.89 1.38 12.82
C GLN A 33 8.31 0.05 12.32
N ALA A 34 9.15 -0.95 12.04
CA ALA A 34 8.68 -2.25 11.55
C ALA A 34 7.98 -3.07 12.66
N GLN A 35 8.44 -2.93 13.90
CA GLN A 35 7.88 -3.61 15.07
C GLN A 35 6.54 -3.01 15.48
N LEU A 36 6.43 -1.67 15.46
CA LEU A 36 5.17 -0.97 15.69
C LEU A 36 4.13 -1.30 14.63
N SER A 37 4.55 -1.55 13.38
CA SER A 37 3.63 -1.99 12.32
C SER A 37 3.07 -3.39 12.56
N ALA A 38 3.91 -4.36 12.99
CA ALA A 38 3.45 -5.72 13.28
C ALA A 38 2.54 -5.77 14.51
N VAL A 39 2.89 -5.01 15.56
CA VAL A 39 2.03 -4.84 16.74
C VAL A 39 0.76 -4.07 16.39
N ALA A 40 0.82 -3.04 15.55
CA ALA A 40 -0.40 -2.34 15.12
C ALA A 40 -1.34 -3.26 14.34
N GLN A 41 -0.81 -4.07 13.41
CA GLN A 41 -1.58 -5.09 12.69
C GLN A 41 -2.12 -6.18 13.62
N ALA A 42 -1.45 -6.45 14.75
CA ALA A 42 -1.94 -7.33 15.81
C ALA A 42 -3.17 -6.78 16.56
N MET A 43 -3.38 -5.45 16.53
CA MET A 43 -4.47 -4.77 17.24
C MET A 43 -5.70 -4.52 16.37
N GLU A 44 -5.68 -4.98 15.12
CA GLU A 44 -6.79 -4.95 14.19
C GLU A 44 -7.40 -6.35 14.07
N PRO A 45 -8.73 -6.45 13.98
CA PRO A 45 -9.39 -7.73 13.73
C PRO A 45 -9.07 -8.19 12.31
N GLU A 46 -8.99 -9.50 12.12
CA GLU A 46 -8.73 -10.07 10.79
C GLU A 46 -9.97 -9.97 9.90
N TYR A 47 -11.15 -10.15 10.50
CA TYR A 47 -12.45 -10.08 9.86
C TYR A 47 -13.23 -8.89 10.40
N PHE A 48 -13.90 -8.18 9.51
CA PHE A 48 -14.77 -7.04 9.81
C PHE A 48 -16.18 -7.36 9.33
N THR A 49 -17.20 -6.72 9.88
CA THR A 49 -18.59 -6.84 9.40
C THR A 49 -18.72 -6.61 7.88
N ARG A 50 -17.91 -5.73 7.28
CA ARG A 50 -17.90 -5.55 5.80
C ARG A 50 -17.53 -6.81 5.01
N ASP A 51 -16.80 -7.73 5.63
CA ASP A 51 -16.39 -9.00 5.01
C ASP A 51 -17.53 -10.01 5.01
N LEU A 52 -18.61 -9.80 5.79
CA LEU A 52 -19.80 -10.66 5.80
C LEU A 52 -20.36 -10.86 4.39
N LEU A 53 -20.31 -9.82 3.53
CA LEU A 53 -20.74 -9.92 2.15
C LEU A 53 -19.97 -11.00 1.36
N ILE A 54 -18.67 -11.17 1.65
CA ILE A 54 -17.83 -12.20 1.03
C ILE A 54 -18.30 -13.59 1.46
N PHE A 55 -18.72 -13.76 2.72
CA PHE A 55 -19.28 -15.02 3.22
C PHE A 55 -20.64 -15.33 2.60
N ILE A 56 -21.53 -14.34 2.56
CA ILE A 56 -22.87 -14.48 1.97
C ILE A 56 -22.77 -14.88 0.50
N GLU A 57 -22.00 -14.13 -0.30
CA GLU A 57 -21.83 -14.41 -1.73
C GLU A 57 -21.02 -15.69 -1.99
N GLY A 58 -20.01 -15.95 -1.17
CA GLY A 58 -19.07 -17.04 -1.39
C GLY A 58 -19.59 -18.41 -0.99
N LEU A 59 -20.54 -18.45 -0.05
CA LEU A 59 -21.16 -19.68 0.47
C LEU A 59 -22.63 -19.80 0.08
N ASP A 60 -23.16 -18.85 -0.71
CA ASP A 60 -24.56 -18.77 -1.12
C ASP A 60 -25.51 -18.87 0.08
N LEU A 61 -25.27 -18.05 1.10
CA LEU A 61 -26.06 -18.06 2.33
C LEU A 61 -27.46 -17.51 2.06
N ASP A 62 -28.48 -18.22 2.54
CA ASP A 62 -29.84 -17.70 2.51
C ASP A 62 -30.07 -16.55 3.50
N GLU A 63 -31.22 -15.88 3.43
CA GLU A 63 -31.53 -14.73 4.30
C GLU A 63 -31.48 -15.10 5.80
N THR A 64 -31.87 -16.32 6.17
CA THR A 64 -31.85 -16.76 7.58
C THR A 64 -30.41 -17.03 8.04
N GLN A 65 -29.61 -17.71 7.22
CA GLN A 65 -28.21 -17.96 7.48
C GLN A 65 -27.40 -16.66 7.51
N ALA A 66 -27.72 -15.68 6.66
CA ALA A 66 -27.09 -14.38 6.65
C ALA A 66 -27.31 -13.62 7.98
N VAL A 67 -28.53 -13.64 8.53
CA VAL A 67 -28.83 -13.05 9.85
C VAL A 67 -28.08 -13.77 10.97
N ILE A 68 -27.96 -15.10 10.90
CA ILE A 68 -27.18 -15.87 11.89
C ILE A 68 -25.69 -15.52 11.76
N ALA A 69 -25.16 -15.43 10.54
CA ALA A 69 -23.78 -15.05 10.29
C ALA A 69 -23.49 -13.62 10.79
N GLU A 70 -24.40 -12.66 10.58
CA GLU A 70 -24.29 -11.32 11.14
C GLU A 70 -24.16 -11.35 12.68
N ALA A 71 -25.01 -12.13 13.36
CA ALA A 71 -24.92 -12.30 14.81
C ALA A 71 -23.60 -12.95 15.28
N ILE A 72 -23.05 -13.88 14.50
CA ILE A 72 -21.72 -14.48 14.77
C ILE A 72 -20.62 -13.43 14.62
N PHE A 73 -20.70 -12.57 13.60
CA PHE A 73 -19.75 -11.47 13.39
C PHE A 73 -19.82 -10.43 14.52
N ASP A 74 -21.02 -10.05 14.96
CA ASP A 74 -21.23 -9.14 16.09
C ASP A 74 -20.60 -9.69 17.39
N ASP A 75 -20.78 -10.99 17.66
CA ASP A 75 -20.18 -11.66 18.82
C ASP A 75 -18.65 -11.70 18.70
N TYR A 76 -18.10 -12.01 17.52
CA TYR A 76 -16.66 -11.95 17.26
C TYR A 76 -16.08 -10.55 17.52
N GLU A 77 -16.70 -9.50 16.97
CA GLU A 77 -16.23 -8.11 17.17
C GLU A 77 -16.28 -7.71 18.65
N MET A 78 -17.35 -8.10 19.36
CA MET A 78 -17.48 -7.86 20.80
C MET A 78 -16.39 -8.56 21.62
N GLN A 79 -16.11 -9.83 21.32
CA GLN A 79 -15.07 -10.61 22.00
C GLN A 79 -13.67 -10.08 21.68
N PHE A 80 -13.43 -9.66 20.44
CA PHE A 80 -12.18 -9.04 20.03
C PHE A 80 -11.94 -7.75 20.82
N ASP A 81 -12.93 -6.84 20.87
CA ASP A 81 -12.82 -5.58 21.60
C ASP A 81 -12.62 -5.80 23.11
N ALA A 82 -13.33 -6.77 23.68
CA ALA A 82 -13.17 -7.13 25.08
C ALA A 82 -11.76 -7.67 25.37
N GLY A 83 -11.25 -8.57 24.54
CA GLY A 83 -9.91 -9.14 24.71
C GLY A 83 -8.79 -8.10 24.53
N LYS A 84 -8.95 -7.19 23.56
CA LYS A 84 -8.04 -6.05 23.38
C LYS A 84 -8.04 -5.13 24.60
N LEU A 85 -9.22 -4.80 25.13
CA LEU A 85 -9.35 -3.97 26.33
C LEU A 85 -8.67 -4.62 27.55
N LEU A 86 -8.81 -5.93 27.71
CA LEU A 86 -8.14 -6.67 28.78
C LEU A 86 -6.61 -6.60 28.66
N MET A 87 -6.07 -6.81 27.46
CA MET A 87 -4.64 -6.66 27.21
C MET A 87 -4.17 -5.21 27.51
N GLU A 88 -4.93 -4.20 27.10
CA GLU A 88 -4.62 -2.80 27.42
C GLU A 88 -4.59 -2.54 28.93
N GLN A 89 -5.55 -3.09 29.68
CA GLN A 89 -5.60 -2.98 31.15
C GLN A 89 -4.42 -3.68 31.83
N GLU A 90 -3.99 -4.85 31.33
CA GLU A 90 -2.82 -5.57 31.84
C GLU A 90 -1.54 -4.73 31.65
N ILE A 91 -1.35 -4.13 30.47
CA ILE A 91 -0.20 -3.24 30.20
C ILE A 91 -0.26 -1.97 31.08
N GLU A 92 -1.45 -1.39 31.30
CA GLU A 92 -1.61 -0.23 32.17
C GLU A 92 -1.27 -0.57 33.64
N ALA A 93 -1.71 -1.72 34.13
CA ALA A 93 -1.40 -2.18 35.49
C ALA A 93 0.13 -2.32 35.70
N LEU A 94 0.85 -2.81 34.69
CA LEU A 94 2.30 -2.94 34.70
C LEU A 94 3.04 -1.59 34.64
N THR A 95 2.38 -0.50 34.25
CA THR A 95 3.02 0.81 34.04
C THR A 95 3.69 1.36 35.31
N ASN A 96 3.11 1.12 36.49
CA ASN A 96 3.69 1.56 37.75
C ASN A 96 4.95 0.76 38.12
N GLU A 97 4.94 -0.55 37.86
CA GLU A 97 6.08 -1.44 38.08
C GLU A 97 7.23 -1.13 37.10
N ILE A 98 6.90 -0.90 35.83
CA ILE A 98 7.86 -0.49 34.80
C ILE A 98 8.54 0.83 35.17
N LYS A 99 7.77 1.82 35.67
CA LYS A 99 8.32 3.09 36.15
C LYS A 99 9.29 2.90 37.31
N ALA A 100 8.99 1.99 38.24
CA ALA A 100 9.85 1.69 39.38
C ALA A 100 11.16 0.98 38.98
N MET A 101 11.13 0.14 37.94
CA MET A 101 12.30 -0.57 37.43
C MET A 101 13.14 0.28 36.46
N LYS A 102 12.60 1.40 35.96
CA LYS A 102 13.30 2.31 35.05
C LYS A 102 14.53 2.93 35.73
N GLY A 103 15.71 2.71 35.16
CA GLY A 103 16.99 3.21 35.71
C GLY A 103 17.76 2.18 36.56
N GLN A 104 17.20 1.00 36.83
CA GLN A 104 17.86 -0.07 37.59
C GLN A 104 18.63 -1.09 36.72
N GLY A 105 18.78 -0.83 35.42
CA GLY A 105 19.44 -1.75 34.48
C GLY A 105 18.64 -3.01 34.12
N GLN A 106 17.39 -3.14 34.55
CA GLN A 106 16.52 -4.32 34.31
C GLN A 106 15.73 -4.22 32.99
N GLN A 107 16.37 -3.80 31.90
CA GLN A 107 15.68 -3.55 30.64
C GLN A 107 15.02 -4.80 30.04
N ASP A 108 15.68 -5.96 30.15
CA ASP A 108 15.15 -7.23 29.62
C ASP A 108 13.87 -7.67 30.34
N LYS A 109 13.82 -7.49 31.66
CA LYS A 109 12.65 -7.81 32.48
C LYS A 109 11.48 -6.86 32.18
N ILE A 110 11.76 -5.58 31.94
CA ILE A 110 10.75 -4.61 31.50
C ILE A 110 10.18 -5.02 30.13
N LEU A 111 11.02 -5.47 29.21
CA LEU A 111 10.59 -5.94 27.89
C LEU A 111 9.72 -7.19 28.01
N GLU A 112 10.13 -8.18 28.80
CA GLU A 112 9.37 -9.40 29.06
C GLU A 112 7.97 -9.10 29.61
N MET A 113 7.87 -8.24 30.64
CA MET A 113 6.57 -7.87 31.23
C MET A 113 5.62 -7.22 30.22
N VAL A 114 6.12 -6.43 29.27
CA VAL A 114 5.29 -5.76 28.26
C VAL A 114 4.93 -6.69 27.10
N VAL A 115 5.82 -7.61 26.72
CA VAL A 115 5.62 -8.50 25.58
C VAL A 115 4.65 -9.64 25.90
N MET A 116 4.65 -10.15 27.15
CA MET A 116 3.80 -11.28 27.53
C MET A 116 2.29 -11.02 27.30
N PRO A 117 1.68 -9.92 27.79
CA PRO A 117 0.27 -9.63 27.52
C PRO A 117 -0.06 -9.56 26.02
N ILE A 118 0.86 -9.01 25.21
CA ILE A 118 0.69 -8.91 23.76
C ILE A 118 0.71 -10.28 23.11
N GLN A 119 1.60 -11.16 23.55
CA GLN A 119 1.70 -12.52 23.04
C GLN A 119 0.46 -13.34 23.41
N ASP A 120 0.00 -13.25 24.65
CA ASP A 120 -1.23 -13.93 25.10
C ASP A 120 -2.44 -13.42 24.29
N TRP A 121 -2.49 -12.11 24.04
CA TRP A 121 -3.51 -11.52 23.18
C TRP A 121 -3.45 -12.06 21.75
N LEU A 122 -2.26 -12.17 21.14
CA LEU A 122 -2.10 -12.71 19.79
C LEU A 122 -2.62 -14.14 19.66
N VAL A 123 -2.36 -14.99 20.66
CA VAL A 123 -2.88 -16.37 20.69
C VAL A 123 -4.41 -16.37 20.78
N ARG A 124 -4.99 -15.58 21.69
CA ARG A 124 -6.44 -15.46 21.82
C ARG A 124 -7.08 -14.90 20.55
N ARG A 125 -6.43 -13.94 19.89
CA ARG A 125 -6.91 -13.37 18.63
C ARG A 125 -7.00 -14.42 17.54
N GLU A 126 -5.98 -15.26 17.39
CA GLU A 126 -5.97 -16.34 16.40
C GLU A 126 -7.06 -17.39 16.71
N GLU A 127 -7.27 -17.66 18.00
CA GLU A 127 -8.36 -18.52 18.45
C GLU A 127 -9.74 -17.93 18.09
N LEU A 128 -9.97 -16.64 18.35
CA LEU A 128 -11.20 -15.94 17.95
C LEU A 128 -11.42 -15.99 16.44
N ASN A 129 -10.37 -15.78 15.65
CA ASN A 129 -10.42 -15.87 14.19
C ASN A 129 -10.82 -17.28 13.74
N SER A 130 -10.23 -18.32 14.35
CA SER A 130 -10.55 -19.71 14.05
C SER A 130 -11.99 -20.06 14.44
N GLN A 131 -12.44 -19.59 15.62
CA GLN A 131 -13.80 -19.81 16.13
C GLN A 131 -14.85 -19.15 15.23
N LEU A 132 -14.61 -17.91 14.76
CA LEU A 132 -15.50 -17.25 13.80
C LEU A 132 -15.72 -18.12 12.55
N ILE A 133 -14.63 -18.59 11.95
CA ILE A 133 -14.66 -19.42 10.74
C ILE A 133 -15.35 -20.75 11.00
N GLU A 134 -15.10 -21.39 12.15
CA GLU A 134 -15.76 -22.64 12.54
C GLU A 134 -17.26 -22.46 12.77
N ASN A 135 -17.66 -21.39 13.46
CA ASN A 135 -19.06 -21.06 13.74
C ASN A 135 -19.84 -20.81 12.45
N VAL A 136 -19.26 -20.10 11.47
CA VAL A 136 -19.89 -19.92 10.16
C VAL A 136 -19.97 -21.24 9.40
N LYS A 137 -18.98 -22.13 9.53
CA LYS A 137 -19.04 -23.46 8.89
C LYS A 137 -20.17 -24.33 9.45
N ILE A 138 -20.47 -24.22 10.74
CA ILE A 138 -21.51 -25.02 11.42
C ILE A 138 -22.91 -24.74 10.87
N ILE A 139 -23.19 -23.51 10.41
CA ILE A 139 -24.52 -23.13 9.90
C ILE A 139 -24.74 -23.53 8.44
N LEU A 140 -23.73 -24.10 7.77
CA LEU A 140 -23.79 -24.49 6.37
C LEU A 140 -24.49 -25.83 6.16
N ILE A 141 -25.39 -25.87 5.18
CA ILE A 141 -25.97 -27.12 4.70
C ILE A 141 -24.95 -27.93 3.88
N PRO A 142 -25.16 -29.26 3.68
CA PRO A 142 -24.17 -30.10 3.00
C PRO A 142 -23.74 -29.59 1.62
N GLU A 143 -24.66 -29.04 0.82
CA GLU A 143 -24.37 -28.48 -0.51
C GLU A 143 -23.42 -27.26 -0.42
N GLN A 144 -23.61 -26.38 0.56
CA GLN A 144 -22.73 -25.23 0.80
C GLN A 144 -21.36 -25.65 1.35
N GLN A 145 -21.30 -26.78 2.08
CA GLN A 145 -20.02 -27.30 2.57
C GLN A 145 -19.09 -27.74 1.43
N GLU A 146 -19.62 -28.08 0.25
CA GLU A 146 -18.81 -28.37 -0.94
C GLU A 146 -18.10 -27.11 -1.46
N LEU A 147 -18.72 -25.93 -1.29
CA LEU A 147 -18.13 -24.63 -1.67
C LEU A 147 -17.03 -24.17 -0.70
N TRP A 148 -16.97 -24.74 0.50
CA TRP A 148 -16.09 -24.31 1.59
C TRP A 148 -14.62 -24.23 1.18
N THR A 149 -14.14 -25.18 0.39
CA THR A 149 -12.72 -25.20 -0.02
C THR A 149 -12.39 -24.07 -0.98
N ALA A 150 -13.26 -23.80 -1.97
CA ALA A 150 -13.08 -22.68 -2.89
C ALA A 150 -13.23 -21.34 -2.16
N PHE A 151 -14.22 -21.25 -1.27
CA PHE A 151 -14.46 -20.09 -0.43
C PHE A 151 -13.24 -19.74 0.44
N ASN A 152 -12.68 -20.70 1.16
CA ASN A 152 -11.52 -20.46 2.02
C ASN A 152 -10.31 -19.93 1.25
N ARG A 153 -10.04 -20.46 0.05
CA ARG A 153 -8.95 -19.96 -0.80
C ARG A 153 -9.20 -18.51 -1.23
N ARG A 154 -10.46 -18.16 -1.57
CA ARG A 154 -10.86 -16.79 -1.89
C ARG A 154 -10.67 -15.87 -0.69
N LEU A 155 -11.16 -16.28 0.48
CA LEU A 155 -11.07 -15.51 1.72
C LEU A 155 -9.61 -15.28 2.13
N TYR A 156 -8.79 -16.34 2.10
CA TYR A 156 -7.38 -16.26 2.47
C TYR A 156 -6.59 -15.36 1.50
N ARG A 157 -6.88 -15.45 0.20
CA ARG A 157 -6.30 -14.54 -0.81
C ARG A 157 -6.66 -13.09 -0.51
N GLU A 158 -7.93 -12.77 -0.29
CA GLU A 158 -8.36 -11.40 0.02
C GLU A 158 -7.60 -10.82 1.22
N LYS A 159 -7.39 -11.62 2.26
CA LYS A 159 -6.72 -11.18 3.49
C LYS A 159 -5.20 -11.08 3.38
N LYS A 160 -4.56 -12.05 2.74
CA LYS A 160 -3.08 -12.16 2.79
C LYS A 160 -2.40 -11.61 1.55
N LEU A 161 -3.10 -11.40 0.44
CA LEU A 161 -2.45 -10.90 -0.78
C LEU A 161 -1.87 -9.49 -0.61
N ASP A 162 -2.50 -8.66 0.22
CA ASP A 162 -2.10 -7.29 0.53
C ASP A 162 -0.76 -7.16 1.26
N ASP A 163 -0.31 -8.21 1.94
CA ASP A 163 1.01 -8.27 2.59
C ASP A 163 2.18 -8.30 1.59
N GLY A 164 1.90 -8.29 0.28
CA GLY A 164 2.89 -8.26 -0.78
C GLY A 164 3.83 -7.04 -0.74
N LYS A 165 5.11 -7.26 -1.02
CA LYS A 165 6.15 -6.22 -1.04
C LYS A 165 6.82 -6.07 -2.41
N PHE A 166 6.68 -7.05 -3.30
CA PHE A 166 7.19 -6.99 -4.66
C PHE A 166 6.13 -6.56 -5.67
N SER A 167 6.59 -5.92 -6.75
CA SER A 167 5.72 -5.63 -7.89
C SER A 167 5.19 -6.95 -8.48
N GLY A 168 3.91 -7.02 -8.78
CA GLY A 168 3.22 -8.23 -9.25
C GLY A 168 2.81 -9.24 -8.16
N GLU A 169 3.24 -9.06 -6.91
CA GLU A 169 2.86 -9.97 -5.81
C GLU A 169 1.42 -9.75 -5.34
N ARG A 170 0.95 -8.50 -5.31
CA ARG A 170 -0.34 -8.08 -4.75
C ARG A 170 -1.53 -8.19 -5.71
N VAL A 171 -1.37 -8.93 -6.79
CA VAL A 171 -2.33 -8.93 -7.90
C VAL A 171 -3.29 -10.09 -7.76
N ASP A 172 -4.58 -9.78 -7.75
CA ASP A 172 -5.65 -10.77 -7.84
C ASP A 172 -6.18 -10.82 -9.27
N LEU A 173 -5.91 -11.93 -9.96
CA LEU A 173 -6.37 -12.15 -11.32
C LEU A 173 -7.90 -12.33 -11.42
N PHE A 174 -8.59 -12.72 -10.34
CA PHE A 174 -10.07 -12.80 -10.32
C PHE A 174 -10.70 -11.42 -10.42
N ILE A 175 -10.15 -10.44 -9.69
CA ILE A 175 -10.64 -9.06 -9.73
C ILE A 175 -10.41 -8.47 -11.12
N ILE A 176 -9.22 -8.70 -11.70
CA ILE A 176 -8.92 -8.21 -13.06
C ILE A 176 -9.82 -8.87 -14.09
N ALA A 177 -9.99 -10.20 -14.03
CA ALA A 177 -10.86 -10.93 -14.96
C ALA A 177 -12.29 -10.36 -14.94
N ARG A 178 -12.84 -10.12 -13.74
CA ARG A 178 -14.15 -9.47 -13.57
C ARG A 178 -14.17 -8.08 -14.19
N ASP A 179 -13.18 -7.25 -13.89
CA ASP A 179 -13.14 -5.85 -14.35
C ASP A 179 -12.95 -5.74 -15.88
N THR A 180 -12.33 -6.75 -16.51
CA THR A 180 -12.17 -6.84 -17.97
C THR A 180 -13.29 -7.63 -18.66
N ASN A 181 -14.37 -7.98 -17.95
CA ASN A 181 -15.47 -8.80 -18.46
C ASN A 181 -15.01 -10.14 -19.08
N VAL A 182 -13.98 -10.75 -18.51
CA VAL A 182 -13.54 -12.10 -18.86
C VAL A 182 -14.50 -13.07 -18.22
N ASP A 183 -15.12 -13.91 -19.05
CA ASP A 183 -15.99 -14.97 -18.57
C ASP A 183 -15.14 -16.12 -18.03
N SER A 184 -14.89 -16.08 -16.72
CA SER A 184 -14.14 -17.10 -15.98
C SER A 184 -14.90 -18.41 -15.84
N GLN A 185 -16.16 -18.50 -16.29
CA GLN A 185 -16.99 -19.71 -16.21
C GLN A 185 -16.88 -20.58 -17.45
N ILE A 186 -16.25 -20.10 -18.52
CA ILE A 186 -15.95 -20.91 -19.71
C ILE A 186 -14.94 -21.99 -19.33
N GLU A 187 -15.23 -23.26 -19.61
CA GLU A 187 -14.49 -24.40 -19.02
C GLU A 187 -12.95 -24.36 -19.10
N PRO A 188 -12.31 -24.01 -20.22
CA PRO A 188 -10.85 -23.85 -20.23
C PRO A 188 -10.35 -22.73 -19.30
N ALA A 189 -11.09 -21.61 -19.17
CA ALA A 189 -10.74 -20.53 -18.27
C ALA A 189 -11.00 -20.91 -16.81
N LYS A 190 -12.13 -21.57 -16.52
CA LYS A 190 -12.50 -22.01 -15.17
C LYS A 190 -11.47 -22.94 -14.57
N GLN A 191 -11.05 -23.97 -15.30
CA GLN A 191 -10.03 -24.92 -14.84
C GLN A 191 -8.71 -24.21 -14.48
N ILE A 192 -8.25 -23.29 -15.35
CA ILE A 192 -7.02 -22.52 -15.11
C ILE A 192 -7.17 -21.60 -13.89
N MET A 193 -8.33 -20.97 -13.71
CA MET A 193 -8.60 -20.11 -12.55
C MET A 193 -8.65 -20.91 -11.23
N ASP A 194 -9.20 -22.13 -11.25
CA ASP A 194 -9.23 -23.03 -10.10
C ASP A 194 -7.82 -23.52 -9.72
N ASP A 195 -7.02 -23.88 -10.74
CA ASP A 195 -5.61 -24.26 -10.56
C ASP A 195 -4.78 -23.08 -10.03
N TYR A 196 -5.03 -21.87 -10.56
CA TYR A 196 -4.44 -20.62 -10.04
C TYR A 196 -4.77 -20.42 -8.57
N ALA A 197 -6.06 -20.51 -8.20
CA ALA A 197 -6.50 -20.33 -6.82
C ALA A 197 -5.81 -21.33 -5.88
N MET A 198 -5.69 -22.60 -6.29
CA MET A 198 -5.02 -23.63 -5.52
C MET A 198 -3.50 -23.37 -5.36
N GLN A 199 -2.80 -23.04 -6.45
CA GLN A 199 -1.35 -22.80 -6.39
C GLN A 199 -1.01 -21.52 -5.61
N LEU A 200 -1.79 -20.46 -5.81
CA LEU A 200 -1.62 -19.20 -5.10
C LEU A 200 -1.86 -19.39 -3.60
N ASP A 201 -2.92 -20.09 -3.22
CA ASP A 201 -3.24 -20.40 -1.82
C ASP A 201 -2.09 -21.13 -1.11
N GLN A 202 -1.57 -22.20 -1.72
CA GLN A 202 -0.41 -22.92 -1.18
C GLN A 202 0.83 -22.03 -1.02
N ALA A 203 1.10 -21.16 -2.00
CA ALA A 203 2.23 -20.24 -1.95
C ALA A 203 2.05 -19.15 -0.87
N LEU A 204 0.84 -18.62 -0.70
CA LEU A 204 0.50 -17.67 0.34
C LEU A 204 0.65 -18.29 1.73
N HIS A 205 0.11 -19.49 1.97
CA HIS A 205 0.29 -20.20 3.23
C HIS A 205 1.76 -20.51 3.53
N ALA A 206 2.54 -20.90 2.52
CA ALA A 206 3.97 -21.14 2.70
C ALA A 206 4.75 -19.85 3.02
N ARG A 207 4.36 -18.72 2.42
CA ARG A 207 4.93 -17.40 2.74
C ARG A 207 4.52 -16.97 4.16
N GLN A 208 3.25 -17.13 4.51
CA GLN A 208 2.69 -16.64 5.77
C GLN A 208 3.28 -17.36 6.97
N ARG A 209 3.43 -18.68 6.91
CA ARG A 209 4.14 -19.47 7.94
C ARG A 209 5.55 -18.96 8.25
N LEU A 210 6.26 -18.43 7.24
CA LEU A 210 7.59 -17.85 7.46
C LEU A 210 7.54 -16.42 8.02
N ILE A 211 6.48 -15.66 7.73
CA ILE A 211 6.28 -14.29 8.22
C ILE A 211 5.85 -14.31 9.70
N GLU A 212 4.88 -15.16 10.02
CA GLU A 212 4.37 -15.35 11.38
C GLU A 212 5.39 -16.09 12.26
N GLY A 213 6.24 -16.93 11.64
CA GLY A 213 7.24 -17.75 12.32
C GLY A 213 6.70 -19.15 12.66
N GLU A 214 7.60 -20.11 12.89
CA GLU A 214 7.22 -21.39 13.51
C GLU A 214 7.02 -21.13 15.01
N ASP A 215 5.77 -20.99 15.48
CA ASP A 215 5.28 -21.01 16.88
C ASP A 215 6.27 -20.56 17.98
N THR A 216 7.11 -19.57 17.68
CA THR A 216 8.19 -19.13 18.55
C THR A 216 7.69 -17.88 19.23
N SER A 217 7.87 -17.86 20.56
CA SER A 217 7.43 -16.75 21.38
C SER A 217 7.89 -15.43 20.78
N LEU A 218 7.04 -14.39 20.78
CA LEU A 218 7.46 -13.04 20.38
C LEU A 218 8.74 -12.64 21.12
N LEU A 219 8.87 -13.09 22.35
CA LEU A 219 10.03 -12.92 23.20
C LEU A 219 11.28 -13.65 22.65
N ASP A 220 11.13 -14.88 22.15
CA ASP A 220 12.21 -15.63 21.49
C ASP A 220 12.63 -14.94 20.19
N SER A 221 11.70 -14.38 19.42
CA SER A 221 12.02 -13.62 18.20
C SER A 221 12.83 -12.35 18.53
N LEU A 222 12.54 -11.69 19.66
CA LEU A 222 13.25 -10.51 20.14
C LEU A 222 14.63 -10.86 20.71
N GLN A 223 14.73 -11.95 21.47
CA GLN A 223 15.98 -12.45 22.04
C GLN A 223 16.92 -13.00 20.96
N ASN A 224 16.41 -13.83 20.03
CA ASN A 224 17.19 -14.40 18.93
C ASN A 224 17.72 -13.33 17.98
N ARG A 225 17.00 -12.24 17.78
CA ARG A 225 17.47 -11.11 16.96
C ARG A 225 18.59 -10.31 17.63
N THR A 226 18.69 -10.38 18.96
CA THR A 226 19.76 -9.75 19.76
C THR A 226 20.98 -10.66 19.86
N ASN A 227 20.75 -11.96 20.03
CA ASN A 227 21.80 -12.94 20.33
C ASN A 227 22.33 -13.67 19.09
N ASN A 228 21.55 -13.78 18.01
CA ASN A 228 21.92 -14.49 16.79
C ASN A 228 21.30 -13.87 15.51
N PRO A 229 21.79 -12.70 15.05
CA PRO A 229 21.23 -11.98 13.90
C PRO A 229 21.22 -12.76 12.58
N SER A 230 22.06 -13.79 12.41
CA SER A 230 22.15 -14.57 11.18
C SER A 230 20.93 -15.47 10.94
N VAL A 231 20.35 -16.05 12.00
CA VAL A 231 19.17 -16.93 11.90
C VAL A 231 17.94 -16.15 11.43
N ASP A 232 17.72 -14.94 11.96
CA ASP A 232 16.66 -14.01 11.53
C ASP A 232 16.80 -13.65 10.03
N ILE A 233 18.03 -13.62 9.52
CA ILE A 233 18.30 -13.23 8.13
C ILE A 233 18.07 -14.37 7.16
N ASP A 234 18.44 -15.60 7.53
CA ASP A 234 18.15 -16.76 6.69
C ASP A 234 16.64 -16.98 6.56
N VAL A 235 15.87 -16.76 7.63
CA VAL A 235 14.39 -16.72 7.56
C VAL A 235 13.93 -15.62 6.60
N LYS A 236 14.46 -14.39 6.72
CA LYS A 236 14.10 -13.29 5.81
C LYS A 236 14.46 -13.56 4.34
N LYS A 237 15.57 -14.24 4.07
CA LYS A 237 15.93 -14.69 2.71
C LYS A 237 14.93 -15.69 2.17
N LYS A 238 14.49 -16.66 2.99
CA LYS A 238 13.41 -17.60 2.63
C LYS A 238 12.09 -16.87 2.38
N ILE A 239 11.74 -15.86 3.20
CA ILE A 239 10.56 -15.02 2.97
C ILE A 239 10.65 -14.36 1.58
N ILE A 240 11.79 -13.78 1.22
CA ILE A 240 12.00 -13.19 -0.12
C ILE A 240 11.75 -14.22 -1.22
N GLU A 241 12.25 -15.45 -1.08
CA GLU A 241 12.02 -16.53 -2.06
C GLU A 241 10.54 -16.90 -2.19
N HIS A 242 9.82 -17.01 -1.08
CA HIS A 242 8.39 -17.30 -1.10
C HIS A 242 7.56 -16.15 -1.69
N ARG A 243 7.96 -14.89 -1.49
CA ARG A 243 7.36 -13.74 -2.16
C ARG A 243 7.58 -13.77 -3.68
N ILE A 244 8.78 -14.18 -4.12
CA ILE A 244 9.06 -14.39 -5.55
C ILE A 244 8.18 -15.50 -6.12
N LYS A 245 7.95 -16.60 -5.38
CA LYS A 245 7.05 -17.68 -5.81
C LYS A 245 5.62 -17.18 -6.04
N VAL A 246 5.06 -16.40 -5.09
CA VAL A 246 3.72 -15.80 -5.24
C VAL A 246 3.65 -14.93 -6.50
N ARG A 247 4.62 -14.03 -6.71
CA ARG A 247 4.71 -13.21 -7.91
C ARG A 247 4.79 -14.05 -9.19
N ASN A 248 5.63 -15.09 -9.19
CA ASN A 248 5.81 -15.96 -10.35
C ASN A 248 4.54 -16.73 -10.70
N ILE A 249 3.75 -17.16 -9.71
CA ILE A 249 2.44 -17.78 -9.93
C ILE A 249 1.50 -16.79 -10.60
N ASN A 250 1.42 -15.55 -10.11
CA ASN A 250 0.61 -14.50 -10.76
C ASN A 250 1.05 -14.23 -12.20
N ASP A 251 2.36 -14.14 -12.45
CA ASP A 251 2.90 -13.92 -13.80
C ASP A 251 2.63 -15.11 -14.74
N LEU A 252 2.75 -16.34 -14.27
CA LEU A 252 2.49 -17.55 -15.04
C LEU A 252 1.02 -17.63 -15.42
N TYR A 253 0.14 -17.53 -14.43
CA TYR A 253 -1.30 -17.68 -14.64
C TYR A 253 -1.90 -16.52 -15.44
N ARG A 254 -1.30 -15.32 -15.42
CA ARG A 254 -1.65 -14.26 -16.37
C ARG A 254 -1.57 -14.76 -17.82
N GLU A 255 -0.47 -15.42 -18.18
CA GLU A 255 -0.28 -15.90 -19.55
C GLU A 255 -1.15 -17.12 -19.86
N GLU A 256 -1.30 -18.05 -18.91
CA GLU A 256 -2.17 -19.23 -19.10
C GLU A 256 -3.64 -18.84 -19.30
N ILE A 257 -4.15 -17.91 -18.49
CA ILE A 257 -5.50 -17.37 -18.65
C ILE A 257 -5.60 -16.66 -20.00
N ALA A 258 -4.66 -15.76 -20.32
CA ALA A 258 -4.71 -15.02 -21.58
C ALA A 258 -4.59 -15.92 -22.83
N ALA A 259 -4.00 -17.12 -22.72
CA ALA A 259 -3.88 -18.07 -23.81
C ALA A 259 -5.20 -18.76 -24.19
N VAL A 260 -6.17 -18.83 -23.27
CA VAL A 260 -7.49 -19.46 -23.51
C VAL A 260 -8.59 -18.46 -23.84
N LEU A 261 -8.29 -17.16 -23.81
CA LEU A 261 -9.24 -16.10 -24.12
C LEU A 261 -9.21 -15.70 -25.60
N ASP A 262 -10.29 -15.08 -26.06
CA ASP A 262 -10.33 -14.40 -27.36
C ASP A 262 -9.22 -13.33 -27.43
N PRO A 263 -8.57 -13.11 -28.60
CA PRO A 263 -7.40 -12.22 -28.70
C PRO A 263 -7.63 -10.82 -28.13
N GLU A 264 -8.79 -10.22 -28.39
CA GLU A 264 -9.14 -8.89 -27.89
C GLU A 264 -9.26 -8.85 -26.36
N LYS A 265 -9.93 -9.84 -25.77
CA LYS A 265 -10.06 -9.96 -24.30
C LYS A 265 -8.74 -10.34 -23.64
N ALA A 266 -7.94 -11.18 -24.31
CA ALA A 266 -6.62 -11.57 -23.84
C ALA A 266 -5.70 -10.35 -23.71
N ASP A 267 -5.68 -9.47 -24.72
CA ASP A 267 -4.83 -8.28 -24.71
C ASP A 267 -5.32 -7.24 -23.68
N ALA A 268 -6.63 -7.05 -23.55
CA ALA A 268 -7.20 -6.21 -22.49
C ALA A 268 -6.84 -6.73 -21.09
N PHE A 269 -6.99 -8.05 -20.86
CA PHE A 269 -6.65 -8.71 -19.62
C PHE A 269 -5.15 -8.62 -19.29
N ARG A 270 -4.26 -8.88 -20.27
CA ARG A 270 -2.80 -8.74 -20.09
C ARG A 270 -2.42 -7.31 -19.73
N THR A 271 -2.95 -6.35 -20.48
CA THR A 271 -2.65 -4.93 -20.28
C THR A 271 -3.07 -4.47 -18.89
N GLU A 272 -4.29 -4.79 -18.47
CA GLU A 272 -4.79 -4.42 -17.15
C GLU A 272 -4.03 -5.13 -16.02
N THR A 273 -3.69 -6.41 -16.22
CA THR A 273 -2.87 -7.17 -15.27
C THR A 273 -1.50 -6.52 -15.09
N LEU A 274 -0.79 -6.23 -16.19
CA LEU A 274 0.52 -5.59 -16.14
C LEU A 274 0.46 -4.19 -15.52
N ARG A 275 -0.61 -3.44 -15.80
CA ARG A 275 -0.85 -2.11 -15.22
C ARG A 275 -1.01 -2.14 -13.70
N ARG A 276 -1.76 -3.10 -13.16
CA ARG A 276 -1.92 -3.27 -11.70
C ARG A 276 -0.70 -3.90 -11.04
N ALA A 277 -0.06 -4.86 -11.71
CA ALA A 277 1.12 -5.57 -11.23
C ALA A 277 2.35 -4.67 -11.15
N TYR A 278 2.58 -3.85 -12.19
CA TYR A 278 3.76 -3.03 -12.37
C TYR A 278 3.39 -1.59 -12.73
N PRO A 279 2.69 -0.86 -11.84
CA PRO A 279 2.15 0.47 -12.13
C PRO A 279 3.25 1.50 -12.43
N LYS A 280 4.48 1.29 -11.95
CA LYS A 280 5.61 2.18 -12.29
C LYS A 280 6.05 2.07 -13.75
N ILE A 281 5.77 0.94 -14.40
CA ILE A 281 6.18 0.63 -15.76
C ILE A 281 5.04 0.91 -16.73
N TYR A 282 3.86 0.31 -16.49
CA TYR A 282 2.73 0.30 -17.43
C TYR A 282 1.61 1.29 -17.10
N ARG A 283 1.80 2.24 -16.16
CA ARG A 283 0.84 3.35 -16.03
C ARG A 283 0.84 4.20 -17.30
N THR A 284 -0.32 4.72 -17.65
CA THR A 284 -0.47 5.67 -18.75
C THR A 284 0.46 6.85 -18.54
N THR A 285 1.32 7.09 -19.52
CA THR A 285 2.31 8.17 -19.48
C THR A 285 1.66 9.51 -19.82
N ASN A 286 2.36 10.61 -19.54
CA ASN A 286 1.86 11.92 -19.96
C ASN A 286 1.85 12.04 -21.48
N ALA A 287 2.82 11.42 -22.17
CA ALA A 287 2.87 11.40 -23.62
C ALA A 287 1.64 10.68 -24.22
N GLU A 288 1.30 9.49 -23.73
CA GLU A 288 0.08 8.76 -24.15
C GLU A 288 -1.17 9.62 -24.03
N ARG A 289 -1.36 10.29 -22.88
CA ARG A 289 -2.51 11.19 -22.68
C ARG A 289 -2.56 12.33 -23.69
N VAL A 290 -1.42 12.89 -24.08
CA VAL A 290 -1.36 13.96 -25.09
C VAL A 290 -1.69 13.42 -26.47
N PHE A 291 -1.21 12.21 -26.81
CA PHE A 291 -1.57 11.53 -28.06
C PHE A 291 -3.07 11.18 -28.12
N ASP A 292 -3.63 10.65 -27.03
CA ASP A 292 -5.07 10.33 -26.94
C ASP A 292 -5.92 11.60 -27.13
N GLU A 293 -5.54 12.70 -26.47
CA GLU A 293 -6.20 14.01 -26.64
C GLU A 293 -6.08 14.53 -28.08
N ALA A 294 -4.91 14.40 -28.70
CA ALA A 294 -4.69 14.78 -30.08
C ALA A 294 -5.57 13.96 -31.03
N LEU A 295 -5.63 12.64 -30.85
CA LEU A 295 -6.50 11.76 -31.63
C LEU A 295 -7.97 12.16 -31.48
N ALA A 296 -8.44 12.41 -30.26
CA ALA A 296 -9.81 12.87 -30.02
C ALA A 296 -10.11 14.25 -30.65
N THR A 297 -9.14 15.17 -30.63
CA THR A 297 -9.29 16.53 -31.20
C THR A 297 -9.46 16.50 -32.72
N TYR A 298 -8.73 15.61 -33.40
CA TYR A 298 -8.67 15.51 -34.86
C TYR A 298 -9.52 14.37 -35.44
N ASP A 299 -10.24 13.63 -34.60
CA ASP A 299 -11.07 12.48 -35.01
C ASP A 299 -12.12 12.86 -36.08
N PRO A 300 -12.02 12.31 -37.30
CA PRO A 300 -12.96 12.60 -38.38
C PRO A 300 -14.29 11.86 -38.24
N ALA A 301 -14.34 10.76 -37.50
CA ALA A 301 -15.52 9.90 -37.35
C ALA A 301 -16.37 10.34 -36.14
N GLY A 302 -15.74 10.94 -35.14
CA GLY A 302 -16.40 11.44 -33.95
C GLY A 302 -16.80 10.33 -33.01
N GLY A 303 -15.91 9.96 -32.10
CA GLY A 303 -16.17 9.03 -31.02
C GLY A 303 -17.36 9.45 -30.15
N GLY A 304 -18.56 9.02 -30.51
CA GLY A 304 -19.79 9.13 -29.72
C GLY A 304 -20.52 10.47 -29.75
N GLU A 305 -19.82 11.61 -29.79
CA GLU A 305 -20.43 12.96 -29.68
C GLU A 305 -20.35 13.81 -30.97
N GLY A 306 -19.95 13.19 -32.09
CA GLY A 306 -19.73 13.87 -33.37
C GLY A 306 -18.26 14.18 -33.63
N PRO A 307 -17.91 14.66 -34.85
CA PRO A 307 -16.53 14.85 -35.27
C PRO A 307 -15.76 15.77 -34.32
N GLY A 308 -14.47 15.47 -34.13
CA GLY A 308 -13.60 16.24 -33.27
C GLY A 308 -13.55 17.73 -33.67
N PRO A 309 -13.25 18.64 -32.72
CA PRO A 309 -13.31 20.08 -32.95
C PRO A 309 -12.42 20.57 -34.11
N LYS A 310 -11.38 19.81 -34.48
CA LYS A 310 -10.50 20.09 -35.63
C LYS A 310 -10.39 18.87 -36.56
N ALA A 311 -11.50 18.14 -36.74
CA ALA A 311 -11.57 16.95 -37.58
C ALA A 311 -10.82 17.09 -38.91
N ASP A 312 -9.74 16.33 -39.05
CA ASP A 312 -8.93 16.27 -40.26
C ASP A 312 -8.35 14.86 -40.38
N LYS A 313 -8.84 14.12 -41.37
CA LYS A 313 -8.45 12.72 -41.58
C LYS A 313 -6.94 12.57 -41.82
N GLN A 314 -6.33 13.49 -42.56
CA GLN A 314 -4.91 13.36 -42.89
C GLN A 314 -4.04 13.56 -41.64
N THR A 315 -4.34 14.57 -40.84
CA THR A 315 -3.67 14.80 -39.56
C THR A 315 -3.95 13.66 -38.57
N TYR A 316 -5.20 13.17 -38.48
CA TYR A 316 -5.56 12.03 -37.64
C TYR A 316 -4.76 10.77 -37.98
N ASP A 317 -4.71 10.39 -39.26
CA ASP A 317 -3.97 9.20 -39.72
C ASP A 317 -2.47 9.34 -39.42
N ALA A 318 -1.92 10.56 -39.54
CA ALA A 318 -0.52 10.85 -39.19
C ALA A 318 -0.25 10.76 -37.68
N ILE A 319 -1.13 11.29 -36.83
CA ILE A 319 -1.03 11.16 -35.37
C ILE A 319 -1.14 9.68 -34.97
N TRP A 320 -2.09 8.94 -35.57
CA TRP A 320 -2.30 7.52 -35.28
C TRP A 320 -1.06 6.69 -35.61
N SER A 321 -0.46 6.91 -36.79
CA SER A 321 0.79 6.24 -37.18
C SER A 321 1.93 6.57 -36.20
N LEU A 322 2.11 7.85 -35.86
CA LEU A 322 3.15 8.28 -34.92
C LEU A 322 2.93 7.68 -33.52
N TYR A 323 1.67 7.59 -33.07
CA TYR A 323 1.32 7.00 -31.79
C TYR A 323 1.58 5.49 -31.76
N GLY A 324 1.25 4.78 -32.85
CA GLY A 324 1.57 3.35 -32.99
C GLY A 324 3.07 3.07 -32.92
N GLU A 325 3.90 3.89 -33.58
CA GLU A 325 5.36 3.80 -33.47
C GLU A 325 5.85 4.04 -32.05
N PHE A 326 5.32 5.08 -31.39
CA PHE A 326 5.66 5.41 -30.01
C PHE A 326 5.32 4.25 -29.06
N LEU A 327 4.11 3.69 -29.16
CA LEU A 327 3.67 2.56 -28.34
C LEU A 327 4.55 1.32 -28.59
N GLY A 328 4.95 1.07 -29.83
CA GLY A 328 5.87 -0.01 -30.19
C GLY A 328 7.24 0.14 -29.50
N GLN A 329 7.84 1.34 -29.55
CA GLN A 329 9.12 1.59 -28.86
C GLN A 329 8.98 1.58 -27.34
N MET A 330 7.87 2.12 -26.82
CA MET A 330 7.57 2.13 -25.40
C MET A 330 7.40 0.70 -24.85
N ALA A 331 6.78 -0.20 -25.61
CA ALA A 331 6.66 -1.61 -25.25
C ALA A 331 8.04 -2.26 -25.06
N LEU A 332 8.99 -2.02 -25.98
CA LEU A 332 10.36 -2.56 -25.87
C LEU A 332 11.08 -2.06 -24.60
N ILE A 333 10.94 -0.78 -24.26
CA ILE A 333 11.53 -0.24 -23.02
C ILE A 333 10.83 -0.81 -21.78
N ASN A 334 9.50 -0.90 -21.82
CA ASN A 334 8.71 -1.47 -20.72
C ASN A 334 9.08 -2.94 -20.46
N ASP A 335 9.33 -3.74 -21.49
CA ASP A 335 9.76 -5.14 -21.37
C ASP A 335 11.15 -5.25 -20.72
N LYS A 336 12.09 -4.38 -21.12
CA LYS A 336 13.41 -4.28 -20.45
C LYS A 336 13.25 -3.87 -18.98
N LEU A 337 12.45 -2.84 -18.70
CA LEU A 337 12.17 -2.38 -17.33
C LEU A 337 11.54 -3.49 -16.49
N TYR A 338 10.61 -4.25 -17.07
CA TYR A 338 9.95 -5.38 -16.42
C TYR A 338 10.95 -6.47 -16.06
N ALA A 339 11.79 -6.89 -17.03
CA ALA A 339 12.82 -7.90 -16.81
C ALA A 339 13.81 -7.49 -15.71
N ILE A 340 14.33 -6.25 -15.75
CA ILE A 340 15.27 -5.76 -14.73
C ILE A 340 14.58 -5.57 -13.37
N THR A 341 13.34 -5.11 -13.33
CA THR A 341 12.59 -4.98 -12.05
C THR A 341 12.44 -6.34 -11.38
N ARG A 342 12.17 -7.40 -12.14
CA ARG A 342 12.01 -8.76 -11.59
C ARG A 342 13.28 -9.30 -10.92
N SER A 343 14.46 -9.04 -11.49
CA SER A 343 15.75 -9.47 -10.92
C SER A 343 16.24 -8.54 -9.81
N SER A 344 16.15 -7.22 -10.00
CA SER A 344 16.74 -6.22 -9.10
C SER A 344 15.95 -5.99 -7.80
N GLU A 345 14.61 -6.16 -7.78
CA GLU A 345 13.81 -5.97 -6.57
C GLU A 345 14.21 -6.94 -5.44
N PRO A 346 14.27 -8.27 -5.68
CA PRO A 346 14.78 -9.21 -4.69
C PRO A 346 16.21 -8.96 -4.26
N GLU A 347 17.10 -8.64 -5.20
CA GLU A 347 18.51 -8.34 -4.91
C GLU A 347 18.65 -7.11 -4.02
N THR A 348 17.86 -6.07 -4.28
CA THR A 348 17.84 -4.86 -3.45
C THR A 348 17.37 -5.17 -2.04
N GLN A 349 16.36 -6.04 -1.87
CA GLN A 349 15.93 -6.48 -0.54
C GLN A 349 17.02 -7.32 0.16
N ARG A 350 17.66 -8.24 -0.54
CA ARG A 350 18.79 -9.04 0.00
C ARG A 350 19.95 -8.14 0.42
N ALA A 351 20.35 -7.18 -0.43
CA ALA A 351 21.38 -6.20 -0.12
C ALA A 351 21.01 -5.32 1.08
N ARG A 352 19.74 -4.98 1.28
CA ARG A 352 19.27 -4.28 2.49
C ARG A 352 19.44 -5.14 3.74
N LEU A 353 19.13 -6.43 3.66
CA LEU A 353 19.34 -7.37 4.77
C LEU A 353 20.83 -7.54 5.09
N GLU A 354 21.68 -7.69 4.08
CA GLU A 354 23.14 -7.77 4.25
C GLU A 354 23.71 -6.48 4.83
N ASN A 355 23.24 -5.33 4.38
CA ASN A 355 23.61 -4.05 4.98
C ASN A 355 23.17 -3.92 6.44
N GLN A 356 22.09 -4.58 6.84
CA GLN A 356 21.71 -4.65 8.25
C GLN A 356 22.76 -5.42 9.07
N ILE A 357 23.33 -6.50 8.51
CA ILE A 357 24.46 -7.25 9.13
C ILE A 357 25.70 -6.37 9.22
N ARG A 358 26.06 -5.73 8.11
CA ARG A 358 27.25 -4.87 8.07
C ARG A 358 27.15 -3.79 9.13
N ARG A 359 25.98 -3.16 9.28
CA ARG A 359 25.72 -2.19 10.36
C ARG A 359 25.84 -2.79 11.76
N SER A 360 25.28 -3.99 12.01
CA SER A 360 25.39 -4.61 13.34
C SER A 360 26.83 -4.98 13.68
N ASN A 361 27.64 -5.29 12.66
CA ASN A 361 29.05 -5.63 12.81
C ASN A 361 29.98 -4.40 12.82
N GLY A 362 29.45 -3.18 12.63
CA GLY A 362 30.24 -1.95 12.54
C GLY A 362 30.97 -1.75 11.21
N GLU A 363 30.61 -2.50 10.17
CA GLU A 363 31.16 -2.41 8.82
C GLU A 363 30.48 -1.29 8.00
N GLN A 364 31.13 -0.88 6.91
CA GLN A 364 30.56 0.10 5.98
C GLN A 364 29.40 -0.48 5.16
N VAL A 365 28.34 0.31 5.05
CA VAL A 365 27.13 -0.01 4.27
C VAL A 365 27.39 0.25 2.80
N GLU A 366 27.11 -0.75 1.96
CA GLU A 366 27.14 -0.59 0.51
C GLU A 366 25.80 -0.04 0.01
N ARG A 367 25.84 1.01 -0.82
CA ARG A 367 24.63 1.52 -1.46
C ARG A 367 24.36 0.69 -2.72
N PRO A 368 23.27 -0.11 -2.79
CA PRO A 368 22.94 -0.82 -4.01
C PRO A 368 22.68 0.20 -5.12
N GLN A 369 23.32 0.01 -6.27
CA GLN A 369 23.06 0.82 -7.45
C GLN A 369 21.68 0.46 -8.00
N ASN A 370 20.92 1.46 -8.48
CA ASN A 370 19.63 1.23 -9.10
C ASN A 370 19.81 1.01 -10.62
N PRO A 371 19.69 -0.24 -11.11
CA PRO A 371 19.90 -0.55 -12.53
C PRO A 371 18.80 0.02 -13.43
N LEU A 372 17.69 0.51 -12.87
CA LEU A 372 16.57 1.07 -13.62
C LEU A 372 16.80 2.53 -14.06
N THR A 373 17.83 3.20 -13.54
CA THR A 373 18.00 4.64 -13.72
C THR A 373 18.20 5.02 -15.19
N GLU A 374 19.02 4.26 -15.91
CA GLU A 374 19.32 4.50 -17.33
C GLU A 374 18.08 4.25 -18.20
N LEU A 375 17.38 3.12 -18.01
CA LEU A 375 16.14 2.82 -18.73
C LEU A 375 15.01 3.82 -18.43
N GLN A 376 14.93 4.33 -17.21
CA GLN A 376 13.98 5.38 -16.85
C GLN A 376 14.30 6.71 -17.54
N GLN A 377 15.58 6.98 -17.79
CA GLN A 377 16.02 8.14 -18.55
C GLN A 377 15.71 7.94 -20.04
N GLU A 378 16.05 6.79 -20.61
CA GLU A 378 15.70 6.39 -21.99
C GLU A 378 14.19 6.51 -22.24
N LYS A 379 13.36 6.04 -21.29
CA LYS A 379 11.90 6.20 -21.34
C LYS A 379 11.46 7.67 -21.44
N ARG A 380 12.04 8.55 -20.61
CA ARG A 380 11.69 9.98 -20.60
C ARG A 380 12.16 10.69 -21.87
N GLU A 381 13.33 10.31 -22.39
CA GLU A 381 13.87 10.84 -23.64
C GLU A 381 13.00 10.43 -24.82
N LEU A 382 12.56 9.17 -24.87
CA LEU A 382 11.60 8.67 -25.86
C LEU A 382 10.29 9.47 -25.82
N GLU A 383 9.69 9.65 -24.64
CA GLU A 383 8.48 10.46 -24.46
C GLU A 383 8.68 11.90 -24.99
N SER A 384 9.81 12.52 -24.64
CA SER A 384 10.14 13.89 -25.07
C SER A 384 10.34 13.99 -26.58
N GLU A 385 11.00 13.00 -27.20
CA GLU A 385 11.25 12.98 -28.64
C GLU A 385 9.94 12.87 -29.43
N TYR A 386 9.06 11.95 -29.04
CA TYR A 386 7.79 11.76 -29.74
C TYR A 386 6.80 12.91 -29.53
N LEU A 387 6.80 13.54 -28.36
CA LEU A 387 6.04 14.77 -28.14
C LEU A 387 6.54 15.93 -28.99
N LYS A 388 7.87 16.02 -29.21
CA LYS A 388 8.43 17.01 -30.14
C LYS A 388 7.99 16.74 -31.58
N ARG A 389 8.01 15.48 -32.03
CA ARG A 389 7.50 15.11 -33.37
C ARG A 389 6.02 15.41 -33.54
N LEU A 390 5.22 15.18 -32.49
CA LEU A 390 3.80 15.55 -32.48
C LEU A 390 3.62 17.07 -32.55
N ARG A 391 4.43 17.84 -31.82
CA ARG A 391 4.45 19.31 -31.90
C ARG A 391 4.81 19.80 -33.30
N ASP A 392 5.81 19.20 -33.94
CA ASP A 392 6.22 19.55 -35.30
C ASP A 392 5.12 19.22 -36.33
N LEU A 393 4.35 18.16 -36.11
CA LEU A 393 3.22 17.76 -36.95
C LEU A 393 2.01 18.71 -36.82
N LEU A 394 1.66 19.09 -35.59
CA LEU A 394 0.47 19.91 -35.30
C LEU A 394 0.74 21.43 -35.40
N GLY A 395 2.00 21.83 -35.25
CA GLY A 395 2.39 23.22 -35.02
C GLY A 395 2.23 23.64 -33.56
N ASP A 396 2.97 24.68 -33.17
CA ASP A 396 3.04 25.18 -31.78
C ASP A 396 1.67 25.52 -31.19
N ASP A 397 0.85 26.29 -31.93
CA ASP A 397 -0.42 26.80 -31.41
C ASP A 397 -1.41 25.66 -31.11
N ALA A 398 -1.55 24.70 -32.03
CA ALA A 398 -2.44 23.56 -31.84
C ALA A 398 -1.92 22.58 -30.78
N PHE A 399 -0.60 22.40 -30.67
CA PHE A 399 0.00 21.52 -29.66
C PHE A 399 -0.19 22.06 -28.23
N PHE A 400 -0.03 23.36 -28.01
CA PHE A 400 -0.20 23.95 -26.67
C PHE A 400 -1.66 24.10 -26.22
N GLU A 401 -2.61 23.96 -27.14
CA GLU A 401 -4.03 23.83 -26.81
C GLU A 401 -4.37 22.45 -26.20
N LEU A 402 -3.56 21.42 -26.46
CA LEU A 402 -3.78 20.09 -25.90
C LEU A 402 -3.52 20.05 -24.38
N ASN A 403 -4.31 19.26 -23.67
CA ASN A 403 -4.14 19.09 -22.24
C ASN A 403 -2.82 18.35 -21.92
N GLY A 404 -2.00 18.93 -21.03
CA GLY A 404 -0.75 18.30 -20.55
C GLY A 404 0.52 18.66 -21.32
N THR A 405 0.44 19.48 -22.37
CA THR A 405 1.60 19.90 -23.18
C THR A 405 2.35 21.11 -22.62
N ARG A 406 1.75 21.88 -21.70
CA ARG A 406 2.37 23.07 -21.07
C ARG A 406 3.72 22.82 -20.40
N ARG A 407 4.03 21.58 -20.04
CA ARG A 407 5.32 21.20 -19.43
C ARG A 407 6.47 21.15 -20.44
N TYR A 408 6.16 21.18 -21.73
CA TYR A 408 7.09 21.10 -22.85
C TYR A 408 7.18 22.42 -23.61
N ASP A 409 6.67 23.51 -23.01
CA ASP A 409 6.86 24.85 -23.54
C ASP A 409 8.26 25.35 -23.20
N ASP A 410 9.14 25.36 -24.21
CA ASP A 410 10.48 25.95 -24.11
C ASP A 410 10.43 27.44 -23.70
N ARG A 411 9.31 28.14 -23.91
CA ARG A 411 9.14 29.55 -23.51
C ARG A 411 9.07 29.74 -21.98
N SER A 412 8.89 28.66 -21.22
CA SER A 412 8.98 28.69 -19.76
C SER A 412 10.42 28.71 -19.23
N TYR A 413 11.42 28.45 -20.09
CA TYR A 413 12.83 28.64 -19.79
C TYR A 413 13.28 30.04 -20.24
N VAL A 414 12.78 31.08 -19.57
CA VAL A 414 13.42 32.40 -19.63
C VAL A 414 14.81 32.25 -19.02
N SER A 415 15.81 32.05 -19.88
CA SER A 415 17.21 32.10 -19.51
C SER A 415 17.48 33.48 -18.90
N PRO A 416 17.96 33.58 -17.64
CA PRO A 416 18.23 34.85 -17.00
C PRO A 416 19.57 35.40 -17.50
N GLU A 417 19.64 35.87 -18.74
CA GLU A 417 20.80 36.61 -19.27
C GLU A 417 20.37 37.84 -20.10
N GLY A 418 20.64 39.02 -19.54
CA GLY A 418 20.59 40.36 -20.15
C GLY A 418 19.21 41.05 -20.02
N ASP A 419 19.01 42.18 -19.35
CA ASP A 419 19.89 43.33 -19.10
C ASP A 419 19.48 44.04 -17.79
N GLY A 420 20.42 44.75 -17.18
CA GLY A 420 20.47 45.04 -15.76
C GLY A 420 19.38 45.94 -15.18
N ASN A 421 18.75 45.47 -14.10
CA ASN A 421 18.54 46.33 -12.93
C ASN A 421 18.54 45.49 -11.64
N LYS A 422 19.19 46.04 -10.61
CA LYS A 422 19.50 45.36 -9.35
C LYS A 422 18.26 45.21 -8.46
N GLU A 423 18.32 44.18 -7.59
CA GLU A 423 17.40 43.84 -6.51
C GLU A 423 16.09 43.18 -6.99
N THR A 424 15.97 41.85 -7.03
CA THR A 424 15.70 41.01 -5.86
C THR A 424 15.88 39.53 -6.26
N ILE A 425 16.93 38.84 -5.79
CA ILE A 425 17.10 37.40 -6.04
C ILE A 425 16.73 36.63 -4.77
N LEU A 426 15.59 35.93 -4.82
CA LEU A 426 15.19 34.94 -3.84
C LEU A 426 15.97 33.64 -4.12
N LYS A 427 17.12 33.47 -3.46
CA LYS A 427 17.91 32.21 -3.50
C LYS A 427 17.24 31.15 -2.64
N LEU A 428 16.50 30.22 -3.27
CA LEU A 428 16.27 28.89 -2.71
C LEU A 428 17.48 28.02 -3.03
N THR A 429 18.45 28.05 -2.11
CA THR A 429 19.61 27.15 -2.13
C THR A 429 19.40 26.07 -1.07
N ASN A 430 19.19 24.84 -1.53
CA ASN A 430 19.48 23.63 -0.78
C ASN A 430 20.93 23.67 -0.27
N PRO A 431 21.21 23.16 0.95
CA PRO A 431 22.55 22.67 1.23
C PRO A 431 22.55 21.28 1.87
N GLY A 432 23.17 20.34 1.17
CA GLY A 432 23.68 19.09 1.73
C GLY A 432 25.08 18.79 1.21
N GLY A 433 26.09 18.88 2.10
CA GLY A 433 27.50 18.46 1.92
C GLY A 433 28.43 19.54 1.34
N GLN A 434 29.59 19.90 1.89
CA GLN A 434 30.48 19.26 2.87
C GLN A 434 31.30 20.30 3.68
N ALA A 435 31.66 19.89 4.90
CA ALA A 435 32.78 20.25 5.78
C ALA A 435 33.51 21.60 5.60
N THR A 436 33.52 22.42 6.66
CA THR A 436 34.74 22.71 7.46
C THR A 436 34.47 23.63 8.68
N LYS A 437 35.14 23.27 9.79
CA LYS A 437 35.73 24.10 10.85
C LYS A 437 34.83 24.95 11.80
N ARG A 438 34.87 24.51 13.06
CA ARG A 438 34.88 25.26 14.35
C ARG A 438 34.59 26.76 14.30
N GLY A 439 33.53 27.17 14.99
CA GLY A 439 33.32 28.52 15.50
C GLY A 439 32.13 28.54 16.48
N THR A 440 32.44 28.68 17.77
CA THR A 440 31.49 28.87 18.88
C THR A 440 30.48 29.99 18.59
N LYS A 441 29.18 29.75 18.78
CA LYS A 441 28.15 30.79 18.72
C LYS A 441 27.44 30.98 20.05
N GLU A 442 27.57 32.20 20.55
CA GLU A 442 26.86 32.84 21.63
C GLU A 442 25.33 32.78 21.43
N LYS A 443 24.60 32.64 22.54
CA LYS A 443 23.15 32.75 22.60
C LYS A 443 22.74 34.22 22.40
N LYS A 444 21.84 34.48 21.43
CA LYS A 444 21.09 35.74 21.36
C LYS A 444 19.68 35.56 21.97
N PRO A 445 19.15 36.62 22.61
CA PRO A 445 17.96 36.54 23.46
C PRO A 445 16.66 36.58 22.66
N ASP A 446 15.68 35.84 23.17
CA ASP A 446 14.31 35.76 22.68
C ASP A 446 13.56 37.08 22.98
N LYS A 447 12.92 37.66 21.98
CA LYS A 447 12.00 38.80 22.11
C LYS A 447 10.68 38.39 21.45
N ARG A 448 9.81 37.78 22.23
CA ARG A 448 8.38 37.68 21.93
C ARG A 448 7.60 38.37 23.04
N PRO A 449 6.63 39.25 22.71
CA PRO A 449 5.79 39.91 23.70
C PRO A 449 4.69 38.97 24.21
N ASP A 450 4.41 39.09 25.50
CA ASP A 450 3.47 38.29 26.28
C ASP A 450 2.01 38.42 25.79
N ALA A 451 1.30 37.29 25.80
CA ALA A 451 -0.15 37.23 25.59
C ALA A 451 -0.89 37.59 26.90
N PRO A 452 -1.96 38.40 26.87
CA PRO A 452 -2.67 38.77 28.08
C PRO A 452 -3.69 37.70 28.49
N LYS A 453 -3.69 37.44 29.81
CA LYS A 453 -4.70 36.70 30.55
C LYS A 453 -5.95 37.57 30.79
N ASN A 454 -7.11 36.92 30.62
CA ASN A 454 -8.31 37.02 31.48
C ASN A 454 -9.19 38.28 31.38
N LEU A 455 -10.42 38.12 30.87
CA LEU A 455 -11.60 38.90 31.28
C LEU A 455 -12.84 38.01 31.20
N GLY A 456 -13.54 37.89 32.34
CA GLY A 456 -14.83 37.22 32.47
C GLY A 456 -16.00 38.20 32.45
N ASN A 457 -17.19 37.59 32.28
CA ASN A 457 -18.55 38.05 32.63
C ASN A 457 -19.09 39.38 32.08
N GLY A 458 -20.24 39.27 31.38
CA GLY A 458 -21.42 40.07 31.71
C GLY A 458 -22.23 40.65 30.53
N ALA A 459 -23.55 40.43 30.60
CA ALA A 459 -24.66 41.09 29.89
C ALA A 459 -24.85 40.74 28.40
N GLY A 460 -26.02 40.34 27.89
CA GLY A 460 -27.39 40.51 28.37
C GLY A 460 -28.17 41.34 27.33
N ILE A 461 -28.88 40.70 26.40
CA ILE A 461 -29.82 41.35 25.48
C ILE A 461 -31.06 40.45 25.28
N ASP A 462 -32.12 40.84 25.97
CA ASP A 462 -33.55 40.93 25.64
C ASP A 462 -34.21 39.95 24.63
N ARG A 463 -35.20 39.23 25.16
CA ARG A 463 -36.39 38.70 24.47
C ARG A 463 -37.62 39.53 24.89
N PRO A 464 -38.57 39.84 24.00
CA PRO A 464 -39.91 40.22 24.41
C PRO A 464 -40.82 38.98 24.60
N GLY A 465 -41.65 39.02 25.65
CA GLY A 465 -42.70 38.03 25.96
C GLY A 465 -43.95 38.19 25.08
N ASN A 466 -45.16 37.72 25.41
CA ASN A 466 -45.76 36.94 26.51
C ASN A 466 -47.19 36.59 26.04
N SER A 467 -47.76 35.45 26.48
CA SER A 467 -49.20 35.07 26.66
C SER A 467 -49.31 33.54 26.49
N GLN A 468 -49.53 32.71 27.52
CA GLN A 468 -50.74 32.47 28.35
C GLN A 468 -52.00 32.17 27.52
N ASP A 469 -52.45 30.92 27.48
CA ASP A 469 -53.43 30.36 28.44
C ASP A 469 -53.53 28.82 28.30
N ASP A 470 -53.94 28.19 29.42
CA ASP A 470 -54.26 26.77 29.76
C ASP A 470 -53.16 25.72 29.96
#